data_AF-A0A1E1LF25-F1
#
_entry.id   AF-A0A1E1LF25-F1
#
_cell.length_a   1.000
_cell.length_b   1.000
_cell.length_c   1.000
_cell.angle_alpha   90.00
_cell.angle_beta   90.00
_cell.angle_gamma   90.00
#
_symmetry.space_group_name_H-M   'P 1'
#
loop_
_entity.id
_entity.type
_entity.pdbx_description
1 polymer ?
#
loop_
_entity_poly.entity_id
_entity_poly.type
_entity_poly.pdbx_seq_one_letter_code
_entity_poly.pdbx_strand_id
1 'polypeptide(L)'
;MYIVLHQFLGAISLALHFNLKRSNVIGRDGIHPISLGVFNAISSFNNAGMSLMNDSMIPFKIDAFPVFIMSYLMLAGNTGFPIFLRLILWVMLKSLPHSPRFLQTRATLEYTLKYPRRVYTHLFPKRETLFLLLILMCMNAVDLIAFEFSARHLPEVQSLSEGYRVLDGMFQRVSVRCSGFNIVSISALPCALLMLYIGMMYVSAFPVTITIRTSNVYEERSLGVYTASSAFQADDESTLSFTHLTGHRSRLFFMKQQLSSQISYDAWSIMLALVIIGFIQGGEHSSSTFPIFPVIFEVLSAYANIGLSMGVNDKSYALCGSWKWPSQAFLMFLMLRGRHRSLPVSIDRAIQLPDRDLGSREEADEREREHELVREMELAAELKVD
;
A
#
# COMPACT_ATOMS: atom_id res chain seq x y z
N MET A 1 -8.40 13.95 -11.96
CA MET A 1 -8.83 15.01 -11.03
C MET A 1 -8.36 14.77 -9.59
N TYR A 2 -8.63 13.60 -8.97
CA TYR A 2 -8.21 13.29 -7.59
C TYR A 2 -6.73 13.60 -7.30
N ILE A 3 -5.82 13.05 -8.12
CA ILE A 3 -4.36 13.20 -7.95
C ILE A 3 -3.95 14.69 -7.98
N VAL A 4 -4.33 15.38 -9.05
CA VAL A 4 -4.00 16.80 -9.26
C VAL A 4 -4.55 17.67 -8.13
N LEU A 5 -5.77 17.41 -7.66
CA LEU A 5 -6.40 18.21 -6.60
C LEU A 5 -5.65 18.06 -5.27
N HIS A 6 -5.32 16.83 -4.86
CA HIS A 6 -4.60 16.60 -3.60
C HIS A 6 -3.17 17.15 -3.64
N GLN A 7 -2.47 16.96 -4.77
CA GLN A 7 -1.13 17.51 -4.95
C GLN A 7 -1.15 19.04 -4.97
N PHE A 8 -2.09 19.66 -5.68
CA PHE A 8 -2.18 21.11 -5.77
C PHE A 8 -2.57 21.76 -4.44
N LEU A 9 -3.59 21.24 -3.74
CA LEU A 9 -3.99 21.75 -2.43
C LEU A 9 -2.89 21.54 -1.38
N GLY A 10 -2.23 20.37 -1.39
CA GLY A 10 -1.09 20.09 -0.51
C GLY A 10 0.10 21.01 -0.80
N ALA A 11 0.43 21.22 -2.06
CA ALA A 11 1.52 22.10 -2.49
C ALA A 11 1.27 23.55 -2.07
N ILE A 12 0.07 24.10 -2.29
CA ILE A 12 -0.29 25.45 -1.86
C ILE A 12 -0.21 25.56 -0.33
N SER A 13 -0.77 24.58 0.39
CA SER A 13 -0.81 24.61 1.86
C SER A 13 0.59 24.61 2.47
N LEU A 14 1.48 23.73 2.00
CA LEU A 14 2.87 23.67 2.48
C LEU A 14 3.69 24.88 2.03
N ALA A 15 3.54 25.31 0.77
CA ALA A 15 4.26 26.47 0.25
C ALA A 15 3.88 27.75 1.01
N LEU A 16 2.59 27.97 1.29
CA LEU A 16 2.13 29.10 2.08
C LEU A 16 2.68 29.03 3.51
N HIS A 17 2.63 27.86 4.15
CA HIS A 17 3.14 27.69 5.51
C HIS A 17 4.64 27.98 5.63
N PHE A 18 5.45 27.42 4.72
CA PHE A 18 6.90 27.65 4.73
C PHE A 18 7.28 29.07 4.33
N ASN A 19 6.49 29.72 3.47
CA ASN A 19 6.70 31.13 3.14
C ASN A 19 6.39 32.05 4.34
N LEU A 20 5.36 31.74 5.13
CA LEU A 20 5.02 32.50 6.34
C LEU A 20 6.04 32.27 7.47
N LYS A 21 6.55 31.06 7.64
CA LYS A 21 7.59 30.70 8.63
C LYS A 21 9.03 30.76 8.07
N ARG A 22 9.28 31.75 7.22
CA ARG A 22 10.53 31.95 6.47
C ARG A 22 11.81 31.87 7.31
N SER A 23 11.74 32.32 8.57
CA SER A 23 12.85 32.38 9.53
C SER A 23 13.50 31.03 9.86
N ASN A 24 12.74 29.93 9.86
CA ASN A 24 13.26 28.62 10.28
C ASN A 24 13.80 27.76 9.13
N VAL A 25 13.47 28.11 7.87
CA VAL A 25 13.67 27.25 6.70
C VAL A 25 14.82 27.74 5.81
N ILE A 26 15.02 29.05 5.69
CA ILE A 26 16.00 29.62 4.75
C ILE A 26 17.45 29.48 5.22
N GLY A 27 17.69 29.18 6.51
CA GLY A 27 19.03 29.25 7.11
C GLY A 27 19.92 28.01 6.96
N ARG A 28 19.41 26.84 6.57
CA ARG A 28 20.21 25.58 6.61
C ARG A 28 20.84 25.16 5.28
N ASP A 29 20.06 25.16 4.19
CA ASP A 29 20.53 24.69 2.87
C ASP A 29 20.36 25.73 1.74
N GLY A 30 19.94 26.97 2.06
CA GLY A 30 19.76 28.05 1.07
C GLY A 30 18.57 27.85 0.10
N ILE A 31 17.64 26.96 0.44
CA ILE A 31 16.53 26.55 -0.44
C ILE A 31 15.35 27.50 -0.33
N HIS A 32 14.73 27.80 -1.47
CA HIS A 32 13.53 28.64 -1.51
C HIS A 32 12.31 27.93 -0.85
N PRO A 33 11.63 28.54 0.14
CA PRO A 33 10.58 27.88 0.93
C PRO A 33 9.39 27.38 0.11
N ILE A 34 9.01 28.12 -0.94
CA ILE A 34 7.91 27.72 -1.83
C ILE A 34 8.27 26.45 -2.58
N SER A 35 9.51 26.37 -3.09
CA SER A 35 10.01 25.19 -3.82
C SER A 35 10.06 23.97 -2.91
N LEU A 36 10.48 24.17 -1.65
CA LEU A 36 10.44 23.13 -0.62
C LEU A 36 9.03 22.59 -0.40
N GLY A 37 8.04 23.49 -0.22
CA GLY A 37 6.65 23.10 0.00
C GLY A 37 6.03 22.35 -1.16
N VAL A 38 6.23 22.85 -2.39
CA VAL A 38 5.71 22.22 -3.60
C VAL A 38 6.34 20.84 -3.83
N PHE A 39 7.66 20.73 -3.71
CA PHE A 39 8.37 19.47 -3.94
C PHE A 39 8.02 18.43 -2.87
N ASN A 40 8.05 18.80 -1.59
CA ASN A 40 7.72 17.87 -0.50
C ASN A 40 6.26 17.42 -0.58
N ALA A 41 5.32 18.25 -1.02
CA ALA A 41 3.93 17.83 -1.26
C ALA A 41 3.85 16.76 -2.34
N ILE A 42 4.43 17.01 -3.51
CA ILE A 42 4.39 16.06 -4.65
C ILE A 42 5.09 14.76 -4.27
N SER A 43 6.26 14.85 -3.62
CA SER A 43 7.03 13.70 -3.14
C SER A 43 6.23 12.86 -2.12
N SER A 44 5.55 13.53 -1.18
CA SER A 44 4.70 12.87 -0.18
C SER A 44 3.52 12.14 -0.80
N PHE A 45 2.80 12.77 -1.74
CA PHE A 45 1.65 12.13 -2.38
C PHE A 45 2.06 10.94 -3.26
N ASN A 46 3.21 11.05 -3.94
CA ASN A 46 3.72 9.99 -4.80
C ASN A 46 4.50 8.92 -4.04
N ASN A 47 4.60 9.01 -2.71
CA ASN A 47 5.33 8.06 -1.89
C ASN A 47 6.81 7.93 -2.33
N ALA A 48 7.44 9.06 -2.66
CA ALA A 48 8.78 9.09 -3.25
C ALA A 48 9.90 9.26 -2.21
N GLY A 49 9.63 9.93 -1.10
CA GLY A 49 10.59 10.07 0.01
C GLY A 49 11.76 10.99 -0.19
N MET A 50 11.81 11.65 -1.33
CA MET A 50 12.82 12.64 -1.60
C MET A 50 12.40 13.96 -0.97
N SER A 51 13.31 14.58 -0.23
CA SER A 51 13.17 15.98 0.18
C SER A 51 14.26 16.82 -0.49
N LEU A 52 13.99 18.11 -0.64
CA LEU A 52 14.99 19.07 -1.09
C LEU A 52 16.06 19.35 -0.02
N MET A 53 15.74 19.15 1.26
CA MET A 53 16.68 19.33 2.38
C MET A 53 17.43 18.04 2.68
N ASN A 54 18.68 18.18 3.13
CA ASN A 54 19.53 17.04 3.49
C ASN A 54 18.98 16.25 4.68
N ASP A 55 18.42 16.94 5.67
CA ASP A 55 17.84 16.34 6.90
C ASP A 55 16.36 15.93 6.74
N SER A 56 15.86 15.90 5.50
CA SER A 56 14.45 15.71 5.13
C SER A 56 13.43 16.45 6.01
N MET A 57 12.84 15.83 7.04
CA MET A 57 11.79 16.42 7.89
C MET A 57 12.20 16.62 9.35
N ILE A 58 13.42 16.24 9.74
CA ILE A 58 13.96 16.42 11.09
C ILE A 58 13.86 17.88 11.58
N PRO A 59 14.13 18.91 10.75
CA PRO A 59 13.98 20.32 11.16
C PRO A 59 12.57 20.71 11.61
N PHE A 60 11.54 19.97 11.18
CA PHE A 60 10.13 20.32 11.38
C PHE A 60 9.46 19.54 12.51
N LYS A 61 10.22 18.86 13.38
CA LYS A 61 9.70 18.08 14.52
C LYS A 61 8.82 18.87 15.51
N ILE A 62 8.96 20.20 15.55
CA ILE A 62 8.14 21.09 16.41
C ILE A 62 6.97 21.70 15.62
N ASP A 63 6.96 21.60 14.29
CA ASP A 63 5.94 22.18 13.43
C ASP A 63 4.88 21.13 13.08
N ALA A 64 3.76 21.14 13.81
CA ALA A 64 2.70 20.16 13.63
C ALA A 64 2.02 20.19 12.24
N PHE A 65 1.97 21.37 11.61
CA PHE A 65 1.21 21.56 10.36
C PHE A 65 1.82 20.81 9.15
N PRO A 66 3.12 21.00 8.81
CA PRO A 66 3.77 20.21 7.75
C PRO A 66 3.68 18.71 7.99
N VAL A 67 3.92 18.28 9.23
CA VAL A 67 3.90 16.88 9.65
C VAL A 67 2.52 16.24 9.41
N PHE A 68 1.44 16.95 9.76
CA PHE A 68 0.08 16.46 9.53
C PHE A 68 -0.28 16.42 8.05
N ILE A 69 -0.01 17.49 7.29
CA ILE A 69 -0.34 17.56 5.86
C ILE A 69 0.43 16.50 5.07
N MET A 70 1.72 16.34 5.31
CA MET A 70 2.52 15.32 4.63
C MET A 70 2.07 13.91 5.01
N SER A 71 1.77 13.64 6.29
CA SER A 71 1.19 12.34 6.71
C SER A 71 -0.11 12.03 5.97
N TYR A 72 -0.98 13.03 5.82
CA TYR A 72 -2.23 12.90 5.05
C TYR A 72 -1.94 12.62 3.57
N LEU A 73 -1.04 13.36 2.93
CA LEU A 73 -0.69 13.16 1.52
C LEU A 73 -0.11 11.76 1.26
N MET A 74 0.75 11.28 2.16
CA MET A 74 1.36 9.94 2.08
C MET A 74 0.31 8.82 2.18
N LEU A 75 -0.69 8.99 3.06
CA LEU A 75 -1.81 8.06 3.14
C LEU A 75 -2.74 8.17 1.93
N ALA A 76 -3.02 9.39 1.46
CA ALA A 76 -3.89 9.66 0.31
C ALA A 76 -3.28 9.26 -1.04
N GLY A 77 -1.96 9.05 -1.06
CA GLY A 77 -1.20 8.49 -2.17
C GLY A 77 -1.50 7.02 -2.44
N ASN A 78 -0.49 6.27 -2.89
CA ASN A 78 -0.66 4.91 -3.42
C ASN A 78 -1.27 3.92 -2.41
N THR A 79 -0.93 4.03 -1.12
CA THR A 79 -1.31 3.05 -0.10
C THR A 79 -2.79 3.13 0.29
N GLY A 80 -3.33 4.33 0.47
CA GLY A 80 -4.71 4.56 0.91
C GLY A 80 -5.66 5.03 -0.19
N PHE A 81 -5.19 5.15 -1.43
CA PHE A 81 -5.98 5.62 -2.57
C PHE A 81 -7.40 5.00 -2.64
N PRO A 82 -7.60 3.67 -2.55
CA PRO A 82 -8.94 3.05 -2.62
C PRO A 82 -9.88 3.50 -1.48
N ILE A 83 -9.32 3.77 -0.30
CA ILE A 83 -10.05 4.19 0.90
C ILE A 83 -10.51 5.63 0.73
N PHE A 84 -9.60 6.54 0.39
CA PHE A 84 -9.92 7.95 0.20
C PHE A 84 -10.84 8.18 -0.98
N LEU A 85 -10.63 7.49 -2.10
CA LEU A 85 -11.51 7.58 -3.25
C LEU A 85 -12.95 7.19 -2.88
N ARG A 86 -13.14 6.04 -2.21
CA ARG A 86 -14.46 5.60 -1.76
C ARG A 86 -15.09 6.57 -0.76
N LEU A 87 -14.30 7.09 0.18
CA LEU A 87 -14.76 8.06 1.17
C LEU A 87 -15.26 9.35 0.49
N ILE A 88 -14.49 9.89 -0.46
CA ILE A 88 -14.88 11.10 -1.19
C ILE A 88 -16.17 10.89 -1.98
N LEU A 89 -16.31 9.76 -2.69
CA LEU A 89 -17.55 9.44 -3.42
C LEU A 89 -18.75 9.30 -2.49
N TRP A 90 -18.55 8.68 -1.32
CA TRP A 90 -19.59 8.55 -0.31
C TRP A 90 -19.99 9.89 0.32
N VAL A 91 -19.01 10.75 0.66
CA VAL A 91 -19.25 12.10 1.17
C VAL A 91 -19.96 12.96 0.11
N MET A 92 -19.54 12.86 -1.15
CA MET A 92 -20.18 13.56 -2.28
C MET A 92 -21.65 13.12 -2.44
N LEU A 93 -21.93 11.81 -2.33
CA LEU A 93 -23.30 11.29 -2.36
C LEU A 93 -24.14 11.83 -1.21
N LYS A 94 -23.57 11.93 0.00
CA LYS A 94 -24.30 12.40 1.19
C LYS A 94 -24.50 13.90 1.23
N SER A 95 -23.57 14.66 0.64
CA SER A 95 -23.59 16.13 0.61
C SER A 95 -24.49 16.69 -0.49
N LEU A 96 -24.95 15.85 -1.43
CA LEU A 96 -25.80 16.27 -2.54
C LEU A 96 -27.24 16.60 -2.07
N PRO A 97 -27.75 17.83 -2.28
CA PRO A 97 -29.10 18.20 -1.88
C PRO A 97 -30.16 17.45 -2.68
N HIS A 98 -31.30 17.18 -2.05
CA HIS A 98 -32.43 16.46 -2.65
C HIS A 98 -33.21 17.38 -3.61
N SER A 99 -32.60 17.69 -4.74
CA SER A 99 -33.18 18.53 -5.78
C SER A 99 -33.23 17.79 -7.12
N PRO A 100 -34.22 18.07 -7.98
CA PRO A 100 -34.41 17.35 -9.25
C PRO A 100 -33.23 17.53 -10.22
N ARG A 101 -32.42 18.58 -10.07
CA ARG A 101 -31.23 18.84 -10.91
C ARG A 101 -30.10 17.84 -10.67
N PHE A 102 -29.98 17.28 -9.45
CA PHE A 102 -28.89 16.37 -9.08
C PHE A 102 -29.31 14.90 -9.04
N LEU A 103 -30.53 14.57 -9.48
CA LEU A 103 -31.05 13.20 -9.47
C LEU A 103 -30.17 12.24 -10.29
N GLN A 104 -29.75 12.68 -11.49
CA GLN A 104 -28.87 11.90 -12.37
C GLN A 104 -27.50 11.65 -11.73
N THR A 105 -26.85 12.69 -11.22
CA THR A 105 -25.53 12.59 -10.56
C THR A 105 -25.59 11.67 -9.34
N ARG A 106 -26.67 11.73 -8.57
CA ARG A 106 -26.89 10.84 -7.41
C ARG A 106 -27.04 9.39 -7.84
N ALA A 107 -27.86 9.12 -8.86
CA ALA A 107 -28.03 7.78 -9.41
C ALA A 107 -26.71 7.21 -9.93
N THR A 108 -25.90 8.02 -10.62
CA THR A 108 -24.56 7.63 -11.08
C THR A 108 -23.64 7.29 -9.90
N LEU A 109 -23.54 8.16 -8.89
CA LEU A 109 -22.71 7.92 -7.70
C LEU A 109 -23.13 6.66 -6.93
N GLU A 110 -24.44 6.46 -6.79
CA GLU A 110 -25.00 5.27 -6.14
C GLU A 110 -24.67 3.99 -6.92
N TYR A 111 -24.79 4.03 -8.25
CA TYR A 111 -24.38 2.92 -9.12
C TYR A 111 -22.88 2.63 -9.01
N THR A 112 -22.03 3.66 -9.03
CA THR A 112 -20.58 3.52 -8.88
C THR A 112 -20.20 2.90 -7.53
N LEU A 113 -20.88 3.28 -6.43
CA LEU A 113 -20.59 2.70 -5.11
C LEU A 113 -21.14 1.28 -4.93
N LYS A 114 -22.19 0.91 -5.67
CA LYS A 114 -22.80 -0.42 -5.68
C LYS A 114 -22.00 -1.42 -6.52
N TYR A 115 -21.50 -1.00 -7.69
CA TYR A 115 -20.71 -1.82 -8.62
C TYR A 115 -19.33 -1.21 -8.91
N PRO A 116 -18.44 -1.13 -7.89
CA PRO A 116 -17.23 -0.33 -7.99
C PRO A 116 -16.21 -0.85 -9.01
N ARG A 117 -16.04 -2.17 -9.10
CA ARG A 117 -15.09 -2.81 -10.02
C ARG A 117 -15.45 -2.66 -11.50
N ARG A 118 -16.71 -2.36 -11.84
CA ARG A 118 -17.14 -2.11 -13.23
C ARG A 118 -16.75 -0.73 -13.75
N VAL A 119 -16.53 0.21 -12.83
CA VAL A 119 -16.25 1.62 -13.19
C VAL A 119 -14.76 1.90 -13.04
N TYR A 120 -14.12 1.35 -12.01
CA TYR A 120 -12.70 1.58 -11.76
C TYR A 120 -12.03 0.42 -11.03
N THR A 121 -10.86 0.03 -11.52
CA THR A 121 -10.10 -1.11 -11.00
C THR A 121 -9.70 -0.94 -9.53
N HIS A 122 -9.25 0.23 -9.11
CA HIS A 122 -8.85 0.46 -7.71
C HIS A 122 -10.00 0.85 -6.78
N LEU A 123 -11.26 0.77 -7.23
CA LEU A 123 -12.42 0.99 -6.35
C LEU A 123 -12.90 -0.36 -5.82
N PHE A 124 -12.67 -0.60 -4.52
CA PHE A 124 -13.07 -1.86 -3.88
C PHE A 124 -14.47 -1.81 -3.28
N PRO A 125 -15.17 -2.95 -3.13
CA PRO A 125 -16.41 -3.07 -2.37
C PRO A 125 -16.26 -2.68 -0.88
N LYS A 126 -17.38 -2.35 -0.22
CA LYS A 126 -17.38 -1.78 1.16
C LYS A 126 -16.61 -2.64 2.17
N ARG A 127 -16.77 -3.96 2.08
CA ARG A 127 -16.16 -4.92 3.02
C ARG A 127 -14.64 -4.95 2.85
N GLU A 128 -14.17 -4.97 1.62
CA GLU A 128 -12.75 -5.01 1.25
C GLU A 128 -12.06 -3.68 1.58
N THR A 129 -12.70 -2.54 1.32
CA THR A 129 -12.17 -1.24 1.74
C THR A 129 -12.06 -1.11 3.27
N LEU A 130 -13.05 -1.62 4.01
CA LEU A 130 -13.02 -1.63 5.48
C LEU A 130 -11.93 -2.56 6.01
N PHE A 131 -11.76 -3.73 5.40
CA PHE A 131 -10.67 -4.66 5.73
C PHE A 131 -9.29 -4.01 5.50
N LEU A 132 -9.09 -3.36 4.35
CA LEU A 132 -7.86 -2.63 4.03
C LEU A 132 -7.62 -1.47 5.02
N LEU A 133 -8.65 -0.72 5.40
CA LEU A 133 -8.55 0.33 6.42
C LEU A 133 -8.13 -0.25 7.77
N LEU A 134 -8.77 -1.34 8.20
CA LEU A 134 -8.53 -1.96 9.50
C LEU A 134 -7.11 -2.51 9.60
N ILE A 135 -6.62 -3.21 8.57
CA ILE A 135 -5.25 -3.73 8.58
C ILE A 135 -4.22 -2.60 8.52
N LEU A 136 -4.48 -1.52 7.76
CA LEU A 136 -3.62 -0.34 7.70
C LEU A 136 -3.54 0.37 9.05
N MET A 137 -4.67 0.51 9.75
CA MET A 137 -4.76 1.09 11.08
C MET A 137 -4.04 0.23 12.12
N CYS A 138 -4.27 -1.09 12.08
CA CYS A 138 -3.62 -2.05 12.99
C CYS A 138 -2.10 -2.02 12.85
N MET A 139 -1.57 -2.08 11.63
CA MET A 139 -0.14 -1.99 11.36
C MET A 139 0.48 -0.69 11.88
N ASN A 140 -0.15 0.46 11.60
CA ASN A 140 0.30 1.75 12.15
C ASN A 140 0.21 1.82 13.68
N ALA A 141 -0.77 1.15 14.30
CA ALA A 141 -0.92 1.13 15.76
C ALA A 141 0.21 0.32 16.42
N VAL A 142 0.59 -0.82 15.82
CA VAL A 142 1.73 -1.62 16.29
C VAL A 142 3.02 -0.81 16.25
N ASP A 143 3.28 -0.12 15.13
CA ASP A 143 4.48 0.73 14.98
C ASP A 143 4.49 1.89 15.98
N LEU A 144 3.33 2.49 16.27
CA LEU A 144 3.24 3.53 17.29
C LEU A 144 3.62 3.02 18.67
N ILE A 145 3.01 1.90 19.07
CA ILE A 145 3.21 1.34 20.42
C ILE A 145 4.68 0.93 20.58
N ALA A 146 5.26 0.33 19.55
CA ALA A 146 6.67 -0.03 19.54
C ALA A 146 7.59 1.20 19.61
N PHE A 147 7.28 2.26 18.84
CA PHE A 147 8.02 3.53 18.89
C PHE A 147 7.93 4.15 20.29
N GLU A 148 6.73 4.30 20.84
CA GLU A 148 6.52 4.94 22.15
C GLU A 148 7.10 4.12 23.31
N PHE A 149 7.20 2.80 23.17
CA PHE A 149 7.85 1.95 24.18
C PHE A 149 9.38 2.00 24.06
N SER A 150 9.90 1.90 22.83
CA SER A 150 11.34 1.78 22.58
C SER A 150 12.06 3.13 22.64
N ALA A 151 11.41 4.22 22.21
CA ALA A 151 12.02 5.53 22.09
C ALA A 151 12.04 6.35 23.40
N ARG A 152 11.51 5.83 24.52
CA ARG A 152 11.47 6.56 25.81
C ARG A 152 12.84 6.97 26.33
N HIS A 153 13.87 6.22 25.96
CA HIS A 153 15.24 6.43 26.44
C HIS A 153 16.08 7.31 25.51
N LEU A 154 15.53 7.75 24.38
CA LEU A 154 16.26 8.57 23.42
C LEU A 154 16.27 10.06 23.85
N PRO A 155 17.45 10.69 23.95
CA PRO A 155 17.55 12.09 24.33
C PRO A 155 16.86 13.02 23.33
N GLU A 156 16.89 12.66 22.03
CA GLU A 156 16.19 13.42 20.99
C GLU A 156 14.68 13.49 21.22
N VAL A 157 14.09 12.42 21.74
CA VAL A 157 12.65 12.27 21.95
C VAL A 157 12.22 12.80 23.32
N GLN A 158 13.08 12.70 24.34
CA GLN A 158 12.83 13.26 25.67
C GLN A 158 12.78 14.79 25.68
N SER A 159 13.48 15.44 24.74
CA SER A 159 13.48 16.90 24.63
C SER A 159 12.16 17.48 24.10
N LEU A 160 11.26 16.65 23.56
CA LEU A 160 9.98 17.09 23.00
C LEU A 160 8.83 16.96 24.00
N SER A 161 7.90 17.91 23.94
CA SER A 161 6.61 17.80 24.64
C SER A 161 5.82 16.59 24.13
N GLU A 162 5.02 15.97 25.01
CA GLU A 162 4.33 14.71 24.75
C GLU A 162 3.45 14.74 23.48
N GLY A 163 2.77 15.86 23.21
CA GLY A 163 1.96 16.02 22.00
C GLY A 163 2.75 15.94 20.70
N TYR A 164 3.92 16.58 20.63
CA TYR A 164 4.79 16.53 19.45
C TYR A 164 5.44 15.15 19.30
N ARG A 165 5.80 14.50 20.42
CA ARG A 165 6.32 13.12 20.40
C ARG A 165 5.35 12.14 19.73
N VAL A 166 4.07 12.19 20.09
CA VAL A 166 3.06 11.29 19.51
C VAL A 166 2.84 11.60 18.02
N LEU A 167 2.87 12.89 17.64
CA LEU A 167 2.72 13.33 16.26
C LEU A 167 3.92 12.92 15.39
N ASP A 168 5.15 13.10 15.87
CA ASP A 168 6.35 12.69 15.16
C ASP A 168 6.42 11.17 15.04
N GLY A 169 6.04 10.45 16.10
CA GLY A 169 5.84 9.01 16.04
C GLY A 169 4.75 8.60 15.03
N MET A 170 3.72 9.43 14.83
CA MET A 170 2.69 9.26 13.77
C MET A 170 3.24 9.42 12.37
N PHE A 171 4.02 10.46 12.18
CA PHE A 171 4.66 10.71 10.91
C PHE A 171 5.63 9.59 10.56
N GLN A 172 6.50 9.21 11.50
CA GLN A 172 7.52 8.20 11.25
C GLN A 172 6.91 6.84 10.89
N ARG A 173 5.87 6.37 11.60
CA ARG A 173 5.23 5.08 11.27
C ARG A 173 4.52 5.07 9.92
N VAL A 174 3.88 6.18 9.54
CA VAL A 174 3.30 6.33 8.20
C VAL A 174 4.43 6.33 7.16
N SER A 175 5.53 7.00 7.49
CA SER A 175 6.69 7.10 6.63
C SER A 175 7.39 5.79 6.35
N VAL A 176 7.60 4.96 7.38
CA VAL A 176 8.18 3.62 7.24
C VAL A 176 7.44 2.74 6.25
N ARG A 177 6.16 3.01 5.94
CA ARG A 177 5.38 2.17 5.02
C ARG A 177 5.05 2.84 3.69
N CYS A 178 5.03 4.17 3.65
CA CYS A 178 4.55 4.92 2.49
C CYS A 178 5.68 5.62 1.74
N SER A 179 6.47 6.46 2.40
CA SER A 179 7.32 7.43 1.68
C SER A 179 8.72 7.59 2.24
N GLY A 180 9.12 6.96 3.34
CA GLY A 180 10.52 7.01 3.82
C GLY A 180 11.14 8.37 4.12
N PHE A 181 10.35 9.41 4.37
CA PHE A 181 10.81 10.60 5.10
C PHE A 181 11.27 10.24 6.52
N ASN A 182 12.31 10.92 7.00
CA ASN A 182 12.79 10.83 8.37
C ASN A 182 12.44 12.12 9.14
N ILE A 183 11.81 11.96 10.31
CA ILE A 183 11.60 13.06 11.27
C ILE A 183 12.47 12.89 12.52
N VAL A 184 12.86 11.64 12.80
CA VAL A 184 13.88 11.26 13.77
C VAL A 184 15.01 10.58 13.03
N SER A 185 16.25 10.75 13.49
CA SER A 185 17.39 10.07 12.89
C SER A 185 17.23 8.55 12.99
N ILE A 186 17.19 7.86 11.85
CA ILE A 186 16.97 6.41 11.81
C ILE A 186 18.15 5.65 12.43
N SER A 187 19.37 6.15 12.27
CA SER A 187 20.56 5.54 12.87
C SER A 187 20.60 5.63 14.40
N ALA A 188 19.90 6.61 14.98
CA ALA A 188 19.82 6.76 16.44
C ALA A 188 18.78 5.82 17.08
N LEU A 189 17.88 5.23 16.29
CA LEU A 189 16.80 4.39 16.82
C LEU A 189 17.32 3.07 17.41
N PRO A 190 16.64 2.52 18.43
CA PRO A 190 17.09 1.29 19.06
C PRO A 190 16.98 0.10 18.10
N CYS A 191 17.88 -0.87 18.22
CA CYS A 191 17.96 -2.02 17.31
C CYS A 191 16.63 -2.79 17.18
N ALA A 192 15.88 -2.95 18.28
CA ALA A 192 14.59 -3.64 18.27
C ALA A 192 13.55 -2.94 17.37
N LEU A 193 13.52 -1.61 17.37
CA LEU A 193 12.61 -0.82 16.53
C LEU A 193 13.04 -0.87 15.06
N LEU A 194 14.35 -0.85 14.78
CA LEU A 194 14.88 -1.00 13.42
C LEU A 194 14.57 -2.38 12.84
N MET A 195 14.64 -3.45 13.64
CA MET A 195 14.19 -4.78 13.24
C MET A 195 12.69 -4.82 12.91
N LEU A 196 11.86 -4.16 13.72
CA LEU A 196 10.43 -4.03 13.43
C LEU A 196 10.19 -3.29 12.11
N TYR A 197 10.89 -2.18 11.89
CA TYR A 197 10.78 -1.40 10.65
C TYR A 197 11.12 -2.25 9.44
N ILE A 198 12.19 -3.05 9.48
CA ILE A 198 12.51 -3.99 8.39
C ILE A 198 11.32 -4.90 8.03
N GLY A 199 10.67 -5.50 9.02
CA GLY A 199 9.49 -6.34 8.80
C GLY A 199 8.32 -5.56 8.20
N MET A 200 8.04 -4.37 8.73
CA MET A 200 6.90 -3.54 8.31
C MET A 200 7.09 -2.91 6.94
N MET A 201 8.32 -2.54 6.60
CA MET A 201 8.74 -2.11 5.28
C MET A 201 8.43 -3.18 4.22
N TYR A 202 8.81 -4.43 4.50
CA TYR A 202 8.57 -5.55 3.59
C TYR A 202 7.08 -5.84 3.39
N VAL A 203 6.30 -5.83 4.48
CA VAL A 203 4.87 -6.19 4.46
C VAL A 203 3.97 -5.10 3.87
N SER A 204 4.46 -3.85 3.79
CA SER A 204 3.69 -2.65 3.41
C SER A 204 2.80 -2.77 2.16
N ALA A 205 3.24 -3.49 1.11
CA ALA A 205 2.47 -3.61 -0.14
C ALA A 205 1.51 -4.81 -0.19
N PHE A 206 1.60 -5.76 0.73
CA PHE A 206 0.75 -6.95 0.70
C PHE A 206 -0.73 -6.66 0.96
N PRO A 207 -1.13 -5.79 1.92
CA PRO A 207 -2.54 -5.50 2.17
C PRO A 207 -3.33 -5.04 0.93
N VAL A 208 -2.75 -4.12 0.15
CA VAL A 208 -3.37 -3.61 -1.09
C VAL A 208 -3.45 -4.73 -2.13
N THR A 209 -2.35 -5.45 -2.35
CA THR A 209 -2.28 -6.57 -3.30
C THR A 209 -3.27 -7.68 -2.97
N ILE A 210 -3.40 -8.04 -1.69
CA ILE A 210 -4.36 -9.02 -1.20
C ILE A 210 -5.79 -8.57 -1.51
N THR A 211 -6.10 -7.30 -1.24
CA THR A 211 -7.44 -6.73 -1.47
C THR A 211 -7.81 -6.73 -2.96
N ILE A 212 -6.84 -6.49 -3.84
CA ILE A 212 -7.04 -6.61 -5.29
C ILE A 212 -7.43 -8.06 -5.64
N ARG A 213 -6.69 -9.06 -5.13
CA ARG A 213 -6.95 -10.47 -5.44
C ARG A 213 -8.29 -10.97 -4.92
N THR A 214 -8.67 -10.62 -3.69
CA THR A 214 -9.96 -11.04 -3.12
C THR A 214 -11.14 -10.47 -3.88
N SER A 215 -10.99 -9.28 -4.48
CA SER A 215 -12.09 -8.62 -5.19
C SER A 215 -12.08 -8.79 -6.72
N ASN A 216 -11.10 -9.49 -7.29
CA ASN A 216 -11.08 -9.86 -8.72
C ASN A 216 -11.97 -11.07 -9.06
N VAL A 217 -12.57 -11.73 -8.06
CA VAL A 217 -13.43 -12.93 -8.26
C VAL A 217 -14.74 -12.62 -9.03
N TYR A 218 -15.13 -11.35 -9.17
CA TYR A 218 -16.36 -10.96 -9.86
C TYR A 218 -16.28 -10.94 -11.39
N GLU A 219 -15.10 -11.14 -11.99
CA GLU A 219 -14.91 -11.18 -13.45
C GLU A 219 -14.83 -12.60 -14.03
N GLU A 220 -14.80 -13.66 -13.21
CA GLU A 220 -14.79 -15.04 -13.71
C GLU A 220 -16.18 -15.53 -14.18
N ARG A 221 -17.23 -14.70 -14.11
CA ARG A 221 -18.56 -15.03 -14.66
C ARG A 221 -18.98 -14.04 -15.73
N SER A 222 -19.24 -14.55 -16.93
CA SER A 222 -19.71 -13.82 -18.09
C SER A 222 -20.97 -13.00 -17.76
N LEU A 223 -21.00 -11.74 -18.23
CA LEU A 223 -22.13 -10.84 -18.01
C LEU A 223 -23.38 -11.31 -18.75
N GLY A 224 -24.36 -11.84 -18.02
CA GLY A 224 -25.72 -12.03 -18.53
C GLY A 224 -26.57 -12.91 -17.65
N VAL A 225 -27.64 -12.34 -17.08
CA VAL A 225 -28.71 -13.01 -16.33
C VAL A 225 -28.36 -13.41 -14.89
N TYR A 226 -29.04 -12.77 -13.93
CA TYR A 226 -29.09 -13.21 -12.54
C TYR A 226 -30.33 -14.11 -12.40
N THR A 227 -30.17 -15.43 -12.39
CA THR A 227 -31.23 -16.34 -11.94
C THR A 227 -31.33 -16.26 -10.43
N ALA A 228 -32.51 -15.89 -9.91
CA ALA A 228 -32.78 -15.77 -8.47
C ALA A 228 -32.76 -17.13 -7.73
N SER A 229 -32.65 -18.23 -8.47
CA SER A 229 -32.70 -19.62 -8.04
C SER A 229 -31.36 -20.15 -7.48
N SER A 230 -30.21 -19.54 -7.82
CA SER A 230 -28.89 -20.02 -7.40
C SER A 230 -28.43 -19.59 -6.00
N ALA A 231 -29.34 -19.09 -5.17
CA ALA A 231 -29.06 -18.81 -3.75
C ALA A 231 -29.42 -19.97 -2.81
N PHE A 232 -30.10 -21.02 -3.30
CA PHE A 232 -30.75 -22.00 -2.43
C PHE A 232 -30.50 -23.48 -2.71
N GLN A 233 -29.69 -23.87 -3.70
CA GLN A 233 -29.46 -25.30 -3.94
C GLN A 233 -28.06 -25.60 -4.48
N ALA A 234 -27.15 -25.85 -3.56
CA ALA A 234 -25.89 -26.54 -3.80
C ALA A 234 -25.59 -27.36 -2.53
N ASP A 235 -26.44 -28.35 -2.28
CA ASP A 235 -26.15 -29.48 -1.41
C ASP A 235 -26.13 -30.76 -2.28
N ASP A 236 -25.21 -31.65 -1.89
CA ASP A 236 -24.93 -33.03 -2.34
C ASP A 236 -24.06 -33.20 -3.61
N GLU A 237 -23.06 -34.08 -3.65
CA GLU A 237 -22.39 -34.96 -2.68
C GLU A 237 -21.13 -35.45 -3.41
N SER A 238 -19.91 -35.26 -2.89
CA SER A 238 -18.95 -36.35 -2.62
C SER A 238 -17.54 -35.81 -2.34
N THR A 239 -17.36 -35.13 -1.22
CA THR A 239 -16.07 -35.07 -0.49
C THR A 239 -16.32 -34.58 0.94
N LEU A 240 -16.89 -35.47 1.76
CA LEU A 240 -16.73 -35.47 3.23
C LEU A 240 -15.23 -35.24 3.54
N SER A 241 -14.78 -34.24 4.31
CA SER A 241 -15.25 -33.83 5.63
C SER A 241 -14.59 -32.50 6.04
N PHE A 242 -15.32 -31.63 6.75
CA PHE A 242 -14.86 -30.45 7.52
C PHE A 242 -14.91 -29.04 6.89
N THR A 243 -15.46 -28.85 5.69
CA THR A 243 -15.38 -27.55 4.98
C THR A 243 -16.62 -26.63 5.06
N HIS A 244 -17.75 -27.06 5.63
CA HIS A 244 -19.02 -26.32 5.46
C HIS A 244 -19.41 -25.33 6.57
N LEU A 245 -18.67 -25.24 7.68
CA LEU A 245 -19.04 -24.33 8.78
C LEU A 245 -18.36 -22.94 8.75
N THR A 246 -17.46 -22.65 7.81
CA THR A 246 -16.80 -21.34 7.76
C THR A 246 -16.33 -20.96 6.35
N GLY A 247 -17.20 -20.35 5.54
CA GLY A 247 -16.80 -19.71 4.27
C GLY A 247 -15.71 -18.62 4.40
N HIS A 248 -15.41 -18.17 5.63
CA HIS A 248 -14.23 -17.35 5.93
C HIS A 248 -12.92 -18.14 6.01
N ARG A 249 -12.91 -19.39 6.46
CA ARG A 249 -11.68 -20.20 6.59
C ARG A 249 -11.13 -20.62 5.23
N SER A 250 -11.99 -20.93 4.25
CA SER A 250 -11.57 -21.29 2.89
C SER A 250 -10.89 -20.12 2.17
N ARG A 251 -11.49 -18.91 2.18
CA ARG A 251 -10.86 -17.71 1.62
C ARG A 251 -9.53 -17.38 2.28
N LEU A 252 -9.47 -17.42 3.61
CA LEU A 252 -8.25 -17.17 4.36
C LEU A 252 -7.15 -18.19 4.02
N PHE A 253 -7.51 -19.46 3.79
CA PHE A 253 -6.59 -20.51 3.38
C PHE A 253 -6.04 -20.26 1.97
N PHE A 254 -6.89 -19.91 0.99
CA PHE A 254 -6.44 -19.53 -0.35
C PHE A 254 -5.55 -18.28 -0.33
N MET A 255 -5.90 -17.27 0.47
CA MET A 255 -5.09 -16.06 0.66
C MET A 255 -3.72 -16.38 1.27
N LYS A 256 -3.67 -17.26 2.28
CA LYS A 256 -2.42 -17.72 2.91
C LYS A 256 -1.52 -18.45 1.93
N GLN A 257 -2.08 -19.37 1.15
CA GLN A 257 -1.33 -20.13 0.15
C GLN A 257 -0.70 -19.22 -0.92
N GLN A 258 -1.47 -18.23 -1.38
CA GLN A 258 -0.99 -17.25 -2.36
C GLN A 258 0.06 -16.30 -1.77
N LEU A 259 -0.11 -15.88 -0.51
CA LEU A 259 0.83 -15.01 0.18
C LEU A 259 2.20 -15.69 0.40
N SER A 260 2.19 -16.96 0.82
CA SER A 260 3.42 -17.74 1.01
C SER A 260 4.22 -17.89 -0.28
N SER A 261 3.54 -18.07 -1.42
CA SER A 261 4.20 -18.19 -2.73
C SER A 261 4.93 -16.89 -3.15
N GLN A 262 4.30 -15.73 -2.94
CA GLN A 262 4.96 -14.43 -3.21
C GLN A 262 6.12 -14.16 -2.27
N ILE A 263 5.91 -14.40 -0.97
CA ILE A 263 6.95 -14.17 0.02
C ILE A 263 8.20 -15.00 -0.32
N SER A 264 8.01 -16.26 -0.74
CA SER A 264 9.10 -17.13 -1.15
C SER A 264 9.85 -16.60 -2.38
N TYR A 265 9.13 -16.18 -3.43
CA TYR A 265 9.74 -15.65 -4.66
C TYR A 265 10.49 -14.33 -4.43
N ASP A 266 9.92 -13.47 -3.59
CA ASP A 266 10.50 -12.18 -3.23
C ASP A 266 11.71 -12.35 -2.32
N ALA A 267 11.64 -13.24 -1.33
CA ALA A 267 12.72 -13.52 -0.38
C ALA A 267 13.98 -14.03 -1.08
N TRP A 268 13.85 -14.88 -2.11
CA TRP A 268 15.01 -15.36 -2.87
C TRP A 268 15.81 -14.22 -3.50
N SER A 269 15.12 -13.21 -4.03
CA SER A 269 15.76 -12.07 -4.69
C SER A 269 16.51 -11.16 -3.73
N ILE A 270 15.92 -10.94 -2.55
CA ILE A 270 16.54 -10.16 -1.47
C ILE A 270 17.77 -10.90 -0.95
N MET A 271 17.64 -12.21 -0.73
CA MET A 271 18.76 -13.04 -0.24
C MET A 271 19.92 -13.07 -1.23
N LEU A 272 19.63 -13.24 -2.52
CA LEU A 272 20.67 -13.19 -3.57
C LEU A 272 21.36 -11.82 -3.62
N ALA A 273 20.61 -10.71 -3.49
CA ALA A 273 21.18 -9.38 -3.43
C ALA A 273 22.09 -9.19 -2.21
N LEU A 274 21.68 -9.66 -1.03
CA LEU A 274 22.49 -9.61 0.20
C LEU A 274 23.81 -10.37 0.05
N VAL A 275 23.77 -11.57 -0.54
CA VAL A 275 24.95 -12.39 -0.77
C VAL A 275 25.92 -11.68 -1.73
N ILE A 276 25.42 -11.17 -2.87
CA ILE A 276 26.25 -10.48 -3.86
C ILE A 276 26.88 -9.21 -3.28
N ILE A 277 26.09 -8.36 -2.61
CA ILE A 277 26.59 -7.13 -1.98
C ILE A 277 27.61 -7.48 -0.88
N GLY A 278 27.33 -8.52 -0.10
CA GLY A 278 28.25 -9.04 0.92
C GLY A 278 29.59 -9.47 0.35
N PHE A 279 29.61 -10.19 -0.78
CA PHE A 279 30.86 -10.58 -1.44
C PHE A 279 31.64 -9.38 -2.00
N ILE A 280 30.97 -8.43 -2.63
CA ILE A 280 31.62 -7.25 -3.24
C ILE A 280 32.22 -6.34 -2.15
N GLN A 281 31.49 -6.17 -1.04
CA GLN A 281 31.88 -5.25 0.03
C GLN A 281 32.81 -5.91 1.04
N GLY A 282 32.65 -7.21 1.32
CA GLY A 282 33.45 -7.98 2.26
C GLY A 282 34.78 -8.51 1.71
N GLY A 283 35.07 -8.32 0.42
CA GLY A 283 36.30 -8.78 -0.21
C GLY A 283 37.59 -8.08 0.26
N GLU A 284 37.49 -6.95 0.96
CA GLU A 284 38.62 -6.31 1.62
C GLU A 284 38.67 -6.77 3.08
N HIS A 285 39.75 -7.46 3.47
CA HIS A 285 40.08 -7.76 4.87
C HIS A 285 40.31 -6.45 5.65
N SER A 286 39.24 -5.74 5.97
CA SER A 286 39.26 -4.61 6.89
C SER A 286 39.08 -5.17 8.30
N SER A 287 40.02 -4.84 9.19
CA SER A 287 40.16 -5.38 10.55
C SER A 287 38.98 -5.11 11.50
N SER A 288 37.91 -4.47 11.02
CA SER A 288 36.65 -4.25 11.72
C SER A 288 35.54 -5.01 11.00
N THR A 289 34.89 -5.94 11.70
CA THR A 289 33.71 -6.69 11.24
C THR A 289 32.74 -5.77 10.50
N PHE A 290 32.54 -6.00 9.20
CA PHE A 290 31.58 -5.25 8.41
C PHE A 290 30.17 -5.47 8.99
N PRO A 291 29.48 -4.42 9.49
CA PRO A 291 28.19 -4.60 10.13
C PRO A 291 27.14 -4.98 9.08
N ILE A 292 26.62 -6.20 9.18
CA ILE A 292 25.63 -6.76 8.25
C ILE A 292 24.27 -6.04 8.36
N PHE A 293 23.93 -5.55 9.55
CA PHE A 293 22.60 -5.02 9.85
C PHE A 293 22.25 -3.77 9.01
N PRO A 294 23.12 -2.75 8.88
CA PRO A 294 22.90 -1.63 7.96
C PRO A 294 22.69 -2.03 6.51
N VAL A 295 23.38 -3.07 6.04
CA VAL A 295 23.19 -3.59 4.67
C VAL A 295 21.82 -4.24 4.50
N ILE A 296 21.41 -5.07 5.45
CA ILE A 296 20.08 -5.70 5.43
C ILE A 296 18.98 -4.64 5.36
N PHE A 297 19.11 -3.58 6.16
CA PHE A 297 18.17 -2.48 6.17
C PHE A 297 18.11 -1.73 4.83
N GLU A 298 19.25 -1.38 4.23
CA GLU A 298 19.31 -0.71 2.92
C GLU A 298 18.70 -1.56 1.82
N VAL A 299 19.05 -2.85 1.77
CA VAL A 299 18.56 -3.77 0.73
C VAL A 299 17.05 -3.96 0.84
N LEU A 300 16.51 -4.08 2.05
CA LEU A 300 15.06 -4.22 2.26
C LEU A 300 14.31 -2.91 1.99
N SER A 301 14.87 -1.77 2.39
CA SER A 301 14.32 -0.44 2.07
C SER A 301 14.29 -0.18 0.55
N ALA A 302 15.36 -0.58 -0.16
CA ALA A 302 15.46 -0.48 -1.61
C ALA A 302 14.46 -1.41 -2.32
N TYR A 303 14.37 -2.67 -1.88
CA TYR A 303 13.40 -3.63 -2.42
C TYR A 303 11.94 -3.23 -2.16
N ALA A 304 11.65 -2.65 -1.00
CA ALA A 304 10.30 -2.16 -0.69
C ALA A 304 10.01 -0.78 -1.30
N ASN A 305 11.00 -0.14 -1.91
CA ASN A 305 10.92 1.20 -2.51
C ASN A 305 10.50 2.30 -1.52
N ILE A 306 10.97 2.22 -0.28
CA ILE A 306 10.58 3.17 0.78
C ILE A 306 11.55 4.34 0.85
N GLY A 307 12.86 4.09 0.74
CA GLY A 307 13.87 5.13 0.70
C GLY A 307 14.43 5.56 2.07
N LEU A 308 14.10 4.84 3.16
CA LEU A 308 14.78 5.02 4.44
C LEU A 308 16.21 4.50 4.38
N SER A 309 17.13 5.24 4.98
CA SER A 309 18.54 4.90 5.10
C SER A 309 19.01 5.13 6.53
N MET A 310 19.97 4.33 7.00
CA MET A 310 20.71 4.63 8.23
C MET A 310 21.76 5.73 8.02
N GLY A 311 22.04 6.11 6.77
CA GLY A 311 23.00 7.16 6.45
C GLY A 311 24.43 6.83 6.87
N VAL A 312 25.33 7.77 6.62
CA VAL A 312 26.69 7.79 7.16
C VAL A 312 26.80 9.08 7.97
N ASN A 313 27.39 8.99 9.17
CA ASN A 313 27.62 10.17 9.99
C ASN A 313 28.38 11.23 9.17
N ASP A 314 27.91 12.48 9.22
CA ASP A 314 28.55 13.65 8.61
C ASP A 314 28.50 13.74 7.07
N LYS A 315 27.64 12.95 6.39
CA LYS A 315 27.48 13.00 4.94
C LYS A 315 26.03 13.02 4.49
N SER A 316 25.71 13.86 3.51
CA SER A 316 24.35 14.06 2.99
C SER A 316 23.85 12.95 2.05
N TYR A 317 24.55 11.81 1.96
CA TYR A 317 24.16 10.70 1.09
C TYR A 317 23.80 9.45 1.91
N ALA A 318 22.87 8.64 1.38
CA ALA A 318 22.44 7.36 1.97
C ALA A 318 23.61 6.37 2.07
N LEU A 319 23.54 5.38 2.98
CA LEU A 319 24.63 4.42 3.20
C LEU A 319 25.12 3.75 1.91
N CYS A 320 24.21 3.43 0.99
CA CYS A 320 24.52 2.85 -0.32
C CYS A 320 25.38 3.75 -1.23
N GLY A 321 25.40 5.07 -0.99
CA GLY A 321 26.29 6.03 -1.66
C GLY A 321 27.77 5.81 -1.34
N SER A 322 28.09 5.17 -0.21
CA SER A 322 29.47 4.80 0.14
C SER A 322 29.95 3.50 -0.51
N TRP A 323 29.06 2.72 -1.13
CA TRP A 323 29.39 1.40 -1.64
C TRP A 323 30.08 1.45 -3.00
N LYS A 324 30.76 0.35 -3.36
CA LYS A 324 31.35 0.16 -4.70
C LYS A 324 30.25 0.21 -5.77
N TRP A 325 30.60 0.71 -6.96
CA TRP A 325 29.67 0.84 -8.09
C TRP A 325 28.89 -0.44 -8.45
N PRO A 326 29.44 -1.68 -8.35
CA PRO A 326 28.67 -2.88 -8.67
C PRO A 326 27.53 -3.11 -7.67
N SER A 327 27.77 -2.85 -6.37
CA SER A 327 26.74 -2.96 -5.33
C SER A 327 25.62 -1.94 -5.54
N GLN A 328 25.96 -0.73 -5.99
CA GLN A 328 24.97 0.31 -6.34
C GLN A 328 24.12 -0.12 -7.55
N ALA A 329 24.74 -0.72 -8.58
CA ALA A 329 24.03 -1.23 -9.74
C ALA A 329 23.04 -2.37 -9.38
N PHE A 330 23.45 -3.30 -8.52
CA PHE A 330 22.55 -4.34 -8.02
C PHE A 330 21.40 -3.78 -7.19
N LEU A 331 21.66 -2.76 -6.37
CA LEU A 331 20.62 -2.09 -5.59
C LEU A 331 19.59 -1.42 -6.51
N MET A 332 20.02 -0.75 -7.58
CA MET A 332 19.12 -0.17 -8.59
C MET A 332 18.25 -1.23 -9.27
N PHE A 333 18.83 -2.38 -9.64
CA PHE A 333 18.05 -3.51 -10.17
C PHE A 333 17.01 -4.01 -9.16
N LEU A 334 17.39 -4.10 -7.88
CA LEU A 334 16.49 -4.53 -6.82
C LEU A 334 15.33 -3.56 -6.61
N MET A 335 15.57 -2.25 -6.68
CA MET A 335 14.52 -1.22 -6.63
C MET A 335 13.53 -1.33 -7.80
N LEU A 336 14.02 -1.62 -9.01
CA LEU A 336 13.16 -1.85 -10.18
C LEU A 336 12.32 -3.11 -9.99
N ARG A 337 12.93 -4.20 -9.54
CA ARG A 337 12.22 -5.46 -9.25
C ARG A 337 11.17 -5.27 -8.16
N GLY A 338 11.51 -4.58 -7.08
CA GLY A 338 10.62 -4.26 -5.97
C GLY A 338 9.37 -3.50 -6.41
N ARG A 339 9.56 -2.47 -7.26
CA ARG A 339 8.46 -1.67 -7.83
C ARG A 339 7.57 -2.47 -8.77
N HIS A 340 8.11 -3.51 -9.41
CA HIS A 340 7.43 -4.34 -10.40
C HIS A 340 6.88 -5.66 -9.83
N ARG A 341 6.98 -5.93 -8.52
CA ARG A 341 6.53 -7.20 -7.92
C ARG A 341 5.03 -7.51 -8.13
N SER A 342 4.21 -6.48 -8.36
CA SER A 342 2.79 -6.64 -8.68
C SER A 342 2.48 -6.75 -10.19
N LEU A 343 3.44 -6.45 -11.08
CA LEU A 343 3.21 -6.39 -12.54
C LEU A 343 2.73 -7.69 -13.17
N PRO A 344 3.33 -8.87 -12.88
CA PRO A 344 2.90 -10.12 -13.52
C PRO A 344 1.43 -10.47 -13.22
N VAL A 345 0.85 -9.85 -12.19
CA VAL A 345 -0.48 -10.12 -11.67
C VAL A 345 -1.44 -8.94 -11.85
N SER A 346 -0.92 -7.75 -12.18
CA SER A 346 -1.72 -6.58 -12.54
C SER A 346 -2.06 -6.50 -14.02
N ILE A 347 -1.50 -7.40 -14.84
CA ILE A 347 -1.97 -7.60 -16.22
C ILE A 347 -3.41 -8.10 -16.11
N ASP A 348 -4.33 -7.22 -16.48
CA ASP A 348 -5.75 -7.48 -16.56
C ASP A 348 -5.99 -8.77 -17.37
N ARG A 349 -6.85 -9.67 -16.88
CA ARG A 349 -7.24 -10.86 -17.65
C ARG A 349 -8.02 -10.51 -18.91
N ALA A 350 -8.50 -9.26 -19.04
CA ALA A 350 -8.97 -8.74 -20.33
C ALA A 350 -7.86 -8.71 -21.42
N ILE A 351 -6.58 -8.82 -21.02
CA ILE A 351 -5.40 -8.95 -21.91
C ILE A 351 -4.74 -10.34 -21.69
N GLN A 352 -5.45 -11.32 -21.11
CA GLN A 352 -5.01 -12.70 -21.30
C GLN A 352 -5.13 -13.01 -22.78
N LEU A 353 -3.98 -13.18 -23.43
CA LEU A 353 -3.90 -13.89 -24.70
C LEU A 353 -4.73 -15.17 -24.53
N PRO A 354 -5.60 -15.52 -25.50
CA PRO A 354 -6.55 -16.61 -25.36
C PRO A 354 -5.82 -17.86 -24.88
N ASP A 355 -5.98 -18.16 -23.61
CA ASP A 355 -5.49 -19.40 -23.02
C ASP A 355 -6.31 -20.51 -23.68
N ARG A 356 -5.64 -21.60 -24.10
CA ARG A 356 -6.30 -22.65 -24.92
C ARG A 356 -7.48 -23.30 -24.19
N ASP A 357 -7.55 -23.15 -22.86
CA ASP A 357 -8.59 -23.66 -21.98
C ASP A 357 -9.65 -22.62 -21.55
N LEU A 358 -9.61 -21.37 -22.04
CA LEU A 358 -10.69 -20.42 -21.77
C LEU A 358 -11.99 -20.85 -22.47
N GLY A 359 -11.90 -21.30 -23.72
CA GLY A 359 -13.05 -21.79 -24.47
C GLY A 359 -13.70 -23.03 -23.83
N SER A 360 -12.89 -23.96 -23.28
CA SER A 360 -13.44 -25.16 -22.63
C SER A 360 -14.16 -24.85 -21.31
N ARG A 361 -13.76 -23.79 -20.60
CA ARG A 361 -14.45 -23.30 -19.40
C ARG A 361 -15.72 -22.53 -19.74
N GLU A 362 -15.71 -21.72 -20.80
CA GLU A 362 -16.92 -21.06 -21.31
C GLU A 362 -17.95 -22.07 -21.81
N GLU A 363 -17.53 -23.10 -22.53
CA GLU A 363 -18.39 -24.21 -22.97
C GLU A 363 -18.96 -25.01 -21.79
N ALA A 364 -18.20 -25.21 -20.70
CA ALA A 364 -18.71 -25.88 -19.51
C ALA A 364 -19.78 -25.03 -18.80
N ASP A 365 -19.56 -23.73 -18.65
CA ASP A 365 -20.54 -22.78 -18.11
C ASP A 365 -21.79 -22.67 -19.02
N GLU A 366 -21.66 -22.83 -20.33
CA GLU A 366 -22.81 -22.90 -21.26
C GLU A 366 -23.63 -24.17 -21.08
N ARG A 367 -22.97 -25.33 -20.90
CA ARG A 367 -23.68 -26.59 -20.65
C ARG A 367 -24.44 -26.57 -19.32
N GLU A 368 -23.84 -26.02 -18.27
CA GLU A 368 -24.54 -25.85 -16.98
C GLU A 368 -25.77 -24.95 -17.12
N ARG A 369 -25.70 -23.89 -17.94
CA ARG A 369 -26.83 -23.00 -18.25
C ARG A 369 -27.96 -23.73 -18.98
N GLU A 370 -27.64 -24.57 -19.96
CA GLU A 370 -28.65 -25.38 -20.65
C GLU A 370 -29.34 -26.35 -19.69
N HIS A 371 -28.59 -26.99 -18.80
CA HIS A 371 -29.14 -27.91 -17.79
C HIS A 371 -30.03 -27.21 -16.76
N GLU A 372 -29.74 -25.97 -16.37
CA GLU A 372 -30.62 -25.19 -15.49
C GLU A 372 -31.92 -24.77 -16.19
N LEU A 373 -31.84 -24.29 -17.44
CA LEU A 373 -33.02 -23.90 -18.20
C LEU A 373 -33.97 -25.07 -18.44
N VAL A 374 -33.43 -26.24 -18.73
CA VAL A 374 -34.23 -27.48 -18.86
C VAL A 374 -34.93 -27.80 -17.55
N ARG A 375 -34.23 -27.73 -16.41
CA ARG A 375 -34.84 -27.95 -15.08
C ARG A 375 -35.95 -26.95 -14.76
N GLU A 376 -35.76 -25.66 -15.06
CA GLU A 376 -36.80 -24.66 -14.85
C GLU A 376 -38.02 -24.88 -15.76
N MET A 377 -37.80 -25.34 -17.00
CA MET A 377 -38.89 -25.70 -17.92
C MET A 377 -39.66 -26.95 -17.48
N GLU A 378 -38.98 -27.96 -16.95
CA GLU A 378 -39.59 -29.18 -16.39
C GLU A 378 -40.46 -28.85 -15.16
N LEU A 379 -39.93 -28.07 -14.22
CA LEU A 379 -40.69 -27.59 -13.05
C LEU A 379 -41.92 -26.75 -13.45
N ALA A 380 -41.79 -25.91 -14.48
CA ALA A 380 -42.92 -25.11 -14.98
C ALA A 380 -43.98 -25.95 -15.73
N ALA A 381 -43.59 -27.11 -16.28
CA ALA A 381 -44.51 -28.05 -16.91
C ALA A 381 -45.29 -28.86 -15.86
N GLU A 382 -44.65 -29.30 -14.79
CA GLU A 382 -45.30 -30.01 -13.68
C GLU A 382 -46.36 -29.14 -12.98
N LEU A 383 -46.08 -27.85 -12.75
CA LEU A 383 -47.01 -26.88 -12.14
C LEU A 383 -48.24 -26.54 -12.99
N LYS A 384 -48.30 -26.95 -14.27
CA LYS A 384 -49.45 -26.72 -15.17
C LYS A 384 -50.39 -27.92 -15.31
N VAL A 385 -50.04 -29.05 -14.71
CA VAL A 385 -50.79 -30.31 -14.84
C VAL A 385 -51.74 -30.54 -13.64
N ASP A 386 -51.57 -29.77 -12.56
CA ASP A 386 -52.56 -29.60 -11.47
C ASP A 386 -53.47 -28.39 -11.72
#